data_AF-A0A8H7BK14-F1
#
_entry.id   AF-A0A8H7BK14-F1
#
_cell.length_a   1.000
_cell.length_b   1.000
_cell.length_c   1.000
_cell.angle_alpha   90.00
_cell.angle_beta   90.00
_cell.angle_gamma   90.00
#
_symmetry.space_group_name_H-M   'P 1'
#
loop_
_entity.id
_entity.type
_entity.pdbx_description
1 polymer ?
#
loop_
_entity_poly.entity_id
_entity_poly.type
_entity_poly.pdbx_seq_one_letter_code
_entity_poly.pdbx_strand_id
1 'polypeptide(L)'
;MDSQFAQEEDSNNCVDSYSVTINGFIFCTRHGLEVCEKCPTDNRPSNNIMVEDMLHERLTEEEYTNKWKGDDREPFSVAHQWTRVSSGKPGCMAHKEIGCKECFDWGEKLYRGIHGGRKPRVSRLHRKDKAHKDTLH
;
A
#
# COMPACT_ATOMS: atom_id res chain seq x y z
N MET A 1 10.37 -18.14 -31.75
CA MET A 1 11.42 -18.00 -30.73
C MET A 1 10.72 -17.64 -29.45
N ASP A 2 10.21 -18.65 -28.75
CA ASP A 2 9.62 -18.49 -27.44
C ASP A 2 10.72 -18.10 -26.47
N SER A 3 10.53 -16.99 -25.76
CA SER A 3 11.48 -16.45 -24.81
C SER A 3 11.88 -17.55 -23.82
N GLN A 4 13.15 -17.95 -23.82
CA GLN A 4 13.71 -18.98 -22.93
C GLN A 4 13.87 -18.51 -21.48
N PHE A 5 13.43 -17.29 -21.16
CA PHE A 5 13.47 -16.73 -19.82
C PHE A 5 12.10 -16.89 -19.16
N ALA A 6 12.09 -17.52 -17.98
CA ALA A 6 10.91 -17.55 -17.11
C ALA A 6 10.39 -16.11 -16.93
N GLN A 7 9.07 -15.92 -17.03
CA GLN A 7 8.47 -14.64 -16.72
C GLN A 7 8.87 -14.26 -15.29
N GLU A 8 9.48 -13.09 -15.11
CA GLU A 8 9.83 -12.59 -13.78
C GLU A 8 8.55 -12.52 -12.93
N GLU A 9 8.48 -13.35 -11.90
CA GLU A 9 7.39 -13.33 -10.95
C GLU A 9 7.51 -12.07 -10.09
N ASP A 10 6.52 -11.19 -10.24
CA ASP A 10 6.37 -9.96 -9.47
C ASP A 10 6.01 -10.28 -8.00
N SER A 11 7.04 -10.62 -7.24
CA SER A 11 6.96 -10.97 -5.83
C SER A 11 6.58 -9.78 -4.95
N ASN A 12 6.67 -8.55 -5.49
CA ASN A 12 6.31 -7.32 -4.80
C ASN A 12 4.82 -7.01 -4.87
N ASN A 13 4.08 -7.67 -5.77
CA ASN A 13 2.64 -7.49 -5.94
C ASN A 13 1.95 -8.84 -6.12
N CYS A 14 1.91 -9.61 -5.04
CA CYS A 14 1.29 -10.94 -5.00
C CYS A 14 0.16 -11.00 -3.97
N VAL A 15 -0.76 -11.96 -4.15
CA VAL A 15 -1.85 -12.21 -3.20
C VAL A 15 -1.86 -13.68 -2.81
N ASP A 16 -1.62 -13.93 -1.53
CA ASP A 16 -1.72 -15.26 -0.94
C ASP A 16 -3.07 -15.46 -0.24
N SER A 17 -3.24 -16.65 0.34
CA SER A 17 -4.44 -17.03 1.11
C SER A 17 -4.64 -16.16 2.36
N TYR A 18 -3.56 -15.62 2.94
CA TYR A 18 -3.60 -14.91 4.22
C TYR A 18 -2.89 -13.55 4.20
N SER A 19 -1.91 -13.37 3.30
CA SER A 19 -1.17 -12.14 3.06
C SER A 19 -1.44 -11.56 1.67
N VAL A 20 -1.32 -10.25 1.56
CA VAL A 20 -1.25 -9.52 0.29
C VAL A 20 -0.02 -8.64 0.33
N THR A 21 0.82 -8.75 -0.68
CA THR A 21 2.02 -7.93 -0.85
C THR A 21 1.72 -6.84 -1.88
N ILE A 22 1.94 -5.58 -1.53
CA ILE A 22 1.69 -4.43 -2.39
C ILE A 22 2.90 -3.52 -2.36
N ASN A 23 3.60 -3.37 -3.48
CA ASN A 23 4.88 -2.68 -3.57
C ASN A 23 5.89 -3.15 -2.49
N GLY A 24 5.95 -4.46 -2.26
CA GLY A 24 6.87 -5.07 -1.28
C GLY A 24 6.37 -5.03 0.17
N PHE A 25 5.28 -4.34 0.48
CA PHE A 25 4.70 -4.32 1.84
C PHE A 25 3.63 -5.38 2.00
N ILE A 26 3.67 -6.10 3.11
CA ILE A 26 2.81 -7.24 3.41
C ILE A 26 1.69 -6.80 4.34
N PHE A 27 0.45 -7.17 3.99
CA PHE A 27 -0.75 -6.90 4.77
C PHE A 27 -1.61 -8.15 4.88
N CYS A 28 -2.53 -8.17 5.84
CA CYS A 28 -3.56 -9.20 5.89
C CYS A 28 -4.50 -9.10 4.66
N THR A 29 -4.71 -10.20 3.93
CA THR A 29 -5.58 -10.22 2.74
C THR A 29 -7.03 -9.85 3.05
N ARG A 30 -7.53 -10.15 4.26
CA ARG A 30 -8.94 -9.95 4.59
C ARG A 30 -9.24 -8.52 5.03
N HIS A 31 -8.34 -7.92 5.79
CA HIS A 31 -8.57 -6.64 6.46
C HIS A 31 -7.68 -5.52 5.91
N GLY A 32 -6.63 -5.85 5.14
CA GLY A 32 -5.67 -4.87 4.66
C GLY A 32 -4.91 -4.19 5.78
N LEU A 33 -4.71 -4.87 6.90
CA LEU A 33 -3.97 -4.34 8.06
C LEU A 33 -2.61 -5.02 8.14
N GLU A 34 -1.58 -4.22 8.41
CA GLU A 34 -0.23 -4.71 8.68
C GLU A 34 -0.18 -5.53 9.97
N VAL A 35 -0.74 -4.97 11.04
CA VAL A 35 -1.07 -5.66 12.29
C VAL A 35 -2.58 -5.87 12.30
N CYS A 36 -3.01 -7.11 12.21
CA CYS A 36 -4.43 -7.42 12.28
C CYS A 36 -4.79 -7.94 13.67
N GLU A 37 -5.78 -7.35 14.32
CA GLU A 37 -6.30 -7.90 15.59
C GLU A 37 -7.25 -9.09 15.36
N LYS A 38 -7.80 -9.19 14.14
CA LYS A 38 -8.75 -10.24 13.74
C LYS A 38 -8.10 -11.45 13.11
N CYS A 39 -6.88 -11.30 12.60
CA CYS A 39 -6.09 -12.38 12.02
C CYS A 39 -4.78 -12.44 12.82
N PRO A 40 -4.25 -13.62 13.18
CA PRO A 40 -3.00 -13.74 13.92
C PRO A 40 -1.79 -13.43 13.02
N THR A 41 -1.74 -12.22 12.46
CA THR A 41 -0.75 -11.77 11.48
C THR A 41 -0.21 -10.42 11.92
N ASP A 42 1.07 -10.39 12.27
CA ASP A 42 1.83 -9.16 12.48
C ASP A 42 2.94 -9.10 11.42
N ASN A 43 2.74 -8.25 10.41
CA ASN A 43 3.70 -8.05 9.34
C ASN A 43 4.60 -6.83 9.57
N ARG A 44 4.56 -6.20 10.76
CA ARG A 44 5.44 -5.06 11.08
C ARG A 44 6.92 -5.40 10.93
N PRO A 45 7.45 -6.54 11.42
CA PRO A 45 8.88 -6.81 11.30
C PRO A 45 9.34 -6.83 9.84
N SER A 46 8.60 -7.51 8.97
CA SER A 46 8.90 -7.58 7.53
C SER A 46 8.83 -6.22 6.86
N ASN A 47 7.78 -5.45 7.14
CA ASN A 47 7.62 -4.13 6.53
C ASN A 47 8.63 -3.12 7.12
N ASN A 48 9.02 -3.22 8.39
CA ASN A 48 10.00 -2.33 9.01
C ASN A 48 11.37 -2.49 8.37
N ILE A 49 11.79 -3.72 8.06
CA ILE A 49 13.02 -3.95 7.28
C ILE A 49 12.95 -3.20 5.94
N MET A 50 11.84 -3.34 5.21
CA MET A 50 11.63 -2.63 3.95
C MET A 50 11.63 -1.10 4.12
N VAL A 51 11.08 -0.60 5.22
CA VAL A 51 11.09 0.83 5.54
C VAL A 51 12.51 1.30 5.82
N GLU A 52 13.26 0.58 6.63
CA GLU A 52 14.63 0.94 7.00
C GLU A 52 15.51 1.03 5.77
N ASP A 53 15.42 0.07 4.85
CA ASP A 53 16.12 0.11 3.56
C ASP A 53 15.73 1.37 2.75
N MET A 54 14.42 1.67 2.64
CA MET A 54 13.94 2.86 1.93
C MET A 54 14.37 4.18 2.58
N LEU A 55 14.47 4.23 3.91
CA LEU A 55 14.85 5.42 4.64
C LEU A 55 16.36 5.65 4.62
N HIS A 56 17.17 4.59 4.68
CA HIS A 56 18.62 4.69 4.56
C HIS A 56 19.06 5.34 3.25
N GLU A 57 18.32 5.15 2.17
CA GLU A 57 18.59 5.80 0.88
C GLU A 57 18.17 7.27 0.81
N ARG A 58 17.23 7.71 1.66
CA ARG A 58 16.56 9.02 1.56
C ARG A 58 16.85 9.99 2.69
N LEU A 59 17.16 9.51 3.89
CA LEU A 59 17.41 10.32 5.08
C LEU A 59 18.90 10.40 5.39
N THR A 60 19.30 11.50 6.02
CA THR A 60 20.62 11.57 6.65
C THR A 60 20.63 10.77 7.96
N GLU A 61 21.82 10.35 8.40
CA GLU A 61 22.01 9.58 9.64
C GLU A 61 21.43 10.28 10.89
N GLU A 62 21.52 11.61 10.93
CA GLU A 62 20.94 12.44 12.00
C GLU A 62 19.41 12.41 11.99
N GLU A 63 18.78 12.45 10.82
CA GLU A 63 17.32 12.41 10.71
C GLU A 63 16.77 11.02 10.99
N TYR A 64 17.47 9.99 10.52
CA TYR A 64 17.15 8.61 10.86
C TYR A 64 17.16 8.41 12.37
N THR A 65 18.23 8.80 13.07
CA THR A 65 18.36 8.59 14.52
C THR A 65 17.35 9.40 15.34
N ASN A 66 17.05 10.64 14.95
CA ASN A 66 16.24 11.54 15.76
C ASN A 66 14.74 11.54 15.43
N LYS A 67 14.37 11.20 14.18
CA LYS A 67 12.99 11.33 13.70
C LYS A 67 12.33 9.99 13.36
N TRP A 68 13.12 8.95 13.04
CA TRP A 68 12.56 7.63 12.80
C TRP A 68 12.11 7.00 14.12
N LYS A 69 10.88 6.47 14.13
CA LYS A 69 10.29 5.84 15.32
C LYS A 69 10.50 4.33 15.37
N GLY A 70 11.10 3.73 14.33
CA GLY A 70 11.28 2.28 14.24
C GLY A 70 9.96 1.53 14.44
N ASP A 71 9.99 0.58 15.38
CA ASP A 71 8.86 -0.27 15.75
C ASP A 71 7.70 0.48 16.42
N ASP A 72 7.94 1.69 16.95
CA ASP A 72 6.91 2.52 17.60
C ASP A 72 6.04 3.30 16.60
N ARG A 73 6.22 3.09 15.29
CA ARG A 73 5.37 3.71 14.27
C ARG A 73 3.94 3.18 14.29
N GLU A 74 3.00 3.99 13.80
CA GLU A 74 1.64 3.52 13.56
C GLU A 74 1.63 2.41 12.48
N PRO A 75 0.86 1.32 12.69
CA PRO A 75 0.70 0.28 11.68
C PRO A 75 0.11 0.82 10.39
N PHE A 76 0.62 0.33 9.26
CA PHE A 76 0.06 0.66 7.96
C PHE A 76 -1.26 -0.08 7.71
N SER A 77 -2.13 0.58 6.94
CA SER A 77 -3.40 0.04 6.51
C SER A 77 -3.67 0.36 5.05
N VAL A 78 -4.00 -0.68 4.30
CA VAL A 78 -4.57 -0.65 2.95
C VAL A 78 -6.05 -1.02 2.95
N ALA A 79 -6.70 -1.05 4.11
CA ALA A 79 -8.12 -1.38 4.22
C ALA A 79 -8.96 -0.51 3.26
N HIS A 80 -9.73 -1.16 2.39
CA HIS A 80 -10.57 -0.51 1.36
C HIS A 80 -9.81 0.35 0.33
N GLN A 81 -8.49 0.16 0.19
CA GLN A 81 -7.68 0.89 -0.80
C GLN A 81 -7.20 -0.01 -1.94
N TRP A 82 -7.27 -1.33 -1.78
CA TRP A 82 -6.80 -2.31 -2.76
C TRP A 82 -7.90 -3.30 -3.17
N THR A 83 -7.75 -3.89 -4.35
CA THR A 83 -8.60 -4.94 -4.92
C THR A 83 -7.74 -5.89 -5.75
N ARG A 84 -8.25 -7.08 -6.03
CA ARG A 84 -7.69 -7.93 -7.09
C ARG A 84 -8.09 -7.37 -8.46
N VAL A 85 -7.11 -7.12 -9.31
CA VAL A 85 -7.34 -6.73 -10.72
C VAL A 85 -7.51 -7.99 -11.60
N SER A 86 -7.81 -7.82 -12.89
CA SER A 86 -8.09 -8.92 -13.81
C SER A 86 -6.94 -9.94 -13.94
N SER A 87 -5.71 -9.53 -13.65
CA SER A 87 -4.52 -10.41 -13.62
C SER A 87 -4.38 -11.21 -12.32
N GLY A 88 -5.30 -11.09 -11.36
CA GLY A 88 -5.23 -11.72 -10.04
C GLY A 88 -4.29 -11.03 -9.05
N LYS A 89 -3.48 -10.07 -9.52
CA LYS A 89 -2.55 -9.28 -8.70
C LYS A 89 -3.27 -8.19 -7.87
N PRO A 90 -2.65 -7.69 -6.79
CA PRO A 90 -3.22 -6.61 -6.01
C PRO A 90 -3.03 -5.27 -6.75
N GLY A 91 -4.13 -4.57 -6.99
CA GLY A 91 -4.12 -3.22 -7.55
C GLY A 91 -4.91 -2.24 -6.67
N CYS A 92 -4.70 -0.96 -6.89
CA CYS A 92 -5.43 0.07 -6.15
C CYS A 92 -6.89 0.12 -6.61
N MET A 93 -7.81 0.45 -5.69
CA MET A 93 -9.22 0.59 -6.05
C MET A 93 -9.50 1.83 -6.90
N ALA A 94 -8.71 2.90 -6.75
CA ALA A 94 -8.92 4.18 -7.43
C ALA A 94 -8.49 4.13 -8.90
N HIS A 95 -7.25 3.70 -9.17
CA HIS A 95 -6.67 3.70 -10.52
C HIS A 95 -6.68 2.32 -11.19
N LYS A 96 -7.05 1.25 -10.45
CA LYS A 96 -7.03 -0.14 -10.93
C LYS A 96 -5.67 -0.58 -11.49
N GLU A 97 -4.61 0.00 -10.94
CA GLU A 97 -3.23 -0.25 -11.32
C GLU A 97 -2.55 -1.12 -10.26
N ILE A 98 -1.81 -2.14 -10.71
CA ILE A 98 -1.00 -3.01 -9.85
C ILE A 98 0.11 -2.17 -9.24
N GLY A 99 0.29 -2.25 -7.92
CA GLY A 99 1.39 -1.52 -7.27
C GLY A 99 1.36 -0.02 -7.48
N CYS A 100 0.16 0.58 -7.61
CA CYS A 100 -0.02 1.98 -7.95
C CYS A 100 0.92 2.91 -7.15
N LYS A 101 1.83 3.57 -7.87
CA LYS A 101 2.89 4.41 -7.29
C LYS A 101 2.37 5.65 -6.62
N GLU A 102 1.10 6.03 -6.83
CA GLU A 102 0.50 7.17 -6.14
C GLU A 102 -0.22 6.75 -4.85
N CYS A 103 -0.95 5.63 -4.91
CA CYS A 103 -1.73 5.16 -3.77
C CYS A 103 -0.88 4.39 -2.75
N PHE A 104 0.17 3.71 -3.21
CA PHE A 104 1.03 2.83 -2.42
C PHE A 104 2.50 3.27 -2.48
N ASP A 105 2.75 4.58 -2.54
CA ASP A 105 4.09 5.14 -2.30
C ASP A 105 4.40 5.11 -0.80
N TRP A 106 4.92 3.96 -0.34
CA TRP A 106 5.27 3.78 1.06
C TRP A 106 6.37 4.73 1.49
N GLY A 107 7.42 4.88 0.66
CA GLY A 107 8.55 5.78 0.92
C GLY A 107 8.12 7.24 1.07
N GLU A 108 7.27 7.75 0.17
CA GLU A 108 6.75 9.13 0.27
C GLU A 108 5.82 9.31 1.49
N LYS A 109 4.98 8.32 1.79
CA LYS A 109 4.11 8.36 3.00
C LYS A 109 4.94 8.41 4.28
N LEU A 110 6.02 7.64 4.35
CA LEU A 110 6.97 7.60 5.46
C LEU A 110 7.71 8.93 5.59
N TYR A 111 8.33 9.38 4.49
CA TYR A 111 9.06 10.63 4.46
C TYR A 111 8.18 11.81 4.91
N ARG A 112 6.94 11.90 4.41
CA ARG A 112 5.99 12.92 4.88
C ARG A 112 5.63 12.77 6.36
N GLY A 113 5.47 11.54 6.85
CA GLY A 113 5.21 11.28 8.26
C GLY A 113 6.34 11.79 9.17
N ILE A 114 7.59 11.56 8.76
CA ILE A 114 8.81 11.95 9.48
C ILE A 114 9.00 13.47 9.47
N HIS A 115 8.75 14.14 8.34
CA HIS A 115 8.94 15.59 8.19
C HIS A 115 7.70 16.43 8.54
N GLY A 116 6.66 15.84 9.14
CA GLY A 116 5.46 16.56 9.58
C GLY A 116 4.57 17.06 8.43
N GLY A 117 4.66 16.43 7.26
CA GLY A 117 3.88 16.78 6.08
C GLY A 117 2.38 16.69 6.35
N ARG A 118 1.67 17.83 6.20
CA ARG A 118 0.20 17.86 6.19
C ARG A 118 -0.30 16.82 5.20
N LYS A 119 -1.15 15.88 5.67
CA LYS A 119 -1.82 14.89 4.80
C LYS A 119 -2.36 15.61 3.56
N PRO A 120 -2.03 15.20 2.32
CA PRO A 120 -2.59 15.82 1.15
C PRO A 120 -4.11 15.74 1.27
N ARG A 121 -4.77 16.90 1.16
CA ARG A 121 -6.22 17.02 1.18
C ARG A 121 -6.71 16.17 0.01
N VAL A 122 -7.28 15.01 0.30
CA VAL A 122 -7.90 14.15 -0.73
C VAL A 122 -8.95 15.02 -1.41
N SER A 123 -8.68 15.47 -2.63
CA SER A 123 -9.66 16.22 -3.40
C SER A 123 -10.80 15.24 -3.68
N ARG A 124 -11.97 15.50 -3.07
CA ARG A 124 -13.23 14.84 -3.43
C ARG A 124 -13.59 15.25 -4.86
N LEU A 125 -12.95 14.66 -5.85
CA LEU A 125 -13.40 14.68 -7.23
C LEU A 125 -13.86 13.26 -7.57
N HIS A 126 -15.06 12.92 -7.09
CA HIS A 126 -16.04 12.09 -7.80
C HIS A 126 -17.31 12.00 -6.95
N ARG A 127 -18.24 12.93 -7.20
CA ARG A 127 -19.67 12.70 -6.92
C ARG A 127 -20.51 13.48 -7.93
N LYS A 128 -20.54 12.98 -9.16
CA LYS A 128 -21.62 13.27 -10.10
C LYS A 128 -21.88 12.01 -10.91
N ASP A 129 -22.66 11.12 -10.33
CA ASP A 129 -23.51 10.17 -11.06
C ASP A 129 -24.55 9.63 -10.09
N LYS A 130 -25.68 10.33 -9.98
CA LYS A 130 -27.00 9.74 -9.75
C LYS A 130 -28.09 10.80 -9.94
N ALA A 131 -28.64 10.89 -11.15
CA ALA A 131 -29.98 11.42 -11.36
C ALA A 131 -30.79 10.35 -12.09
N HIS A 132 -31.25 9.37 -11.30
CA HIS A 132 -32.39 8.53 -11.65
C HIS A 132 -33.61 9.45 -11.65
N LYS A 133 -34.29 9.58 -12.79
CA LYS A 133 -35.71 9.90 -12.79
C LYS A 133 -36.39 8.85 -13.65
N ASP A 134 -36.88 7.82 -12.98
CA ASP A 134 -38.09 7.14 -13.40
C ASP A 134 -39.22 8.16 -13.42
N THR A 135 -39.95 8.25 -14.52
CA THR A 135 -41.40 8.38 -14.44
C THR A 135 -42.01 7.77 -15.70
N LEU A 136 -42.64 6.62 -15.50
CA LEU A 136 -43.73 6.11 -16.32
C LEU A 136 -44.88 7.13 -16.34
N HIS A 137 -45.28 7.58 -17.53
CA HIS A 137 -46.66 7.65 -18.06
C HIS A 137 -46.66 8.46 -19.36
#